data_AF-A0A924H1J2-F1
#
_entry.id   AF-A0A924H1J2-F1
#
_cell.length_a   1.000
_cell.length_b   1.000
_cell.length_c   1.000
_cell.angle_alpha   90.00
_cell.angle_beta   90.00
_cell.angle_gamma   90.00
#
_symmetry.space_group_name_H-M   'P 1'
#
loop_
_entity.id
_entity.type
_entity.pdbx_description
1 polymer ?
#
loop_
_entity_poly.entity_id
_entity_poly.type
_entity_poly.pdbx_seq_one_letter_code
_entity_poly.pdbx_strand_id
1 'polypeptide(L)' 'MSNHKIRTLDNLSLQEFDAETELIPLLTPEDEEEMNNEELPDSLPILPLRNMVLFPGVVIPITAGRDKSINLIND' A
#
# COMPACT_ATOMS: atom_id res chain seq x y z
N MET A 1 -29.45 -25.34 14.31
CA MET A 1 -29.64 -24.62 13.03
C MET A 1 -28.69 -23.44 12.99
N SER A 2 -28.18 -23.13 11.79
CA SER A 2 -27.24 -22.03 11.41
C SER A 2 -25.77 -22.27 11.79
N ASN A 3 -24.94 -22.82 10.88
CA ASN A 3 -24.24 -22.18 9.75
C ASN A 3 -23.10 -21.26 10.22
N HIS A 4 -21.86 -21.76 10.31
CA HIS A 4 -20.81 -21.83 9.27
C HIS A 4 -20.06 -20.50 9.04
N LYS A 5 -18.71 -20.58 9.11
CA LYS A 5 -17.74 -19.82 8.28
C LYS A 5 -16.94 -18.67 8.91
N ILE A 6 -16.12 -18.92 9.96
CA ILE A 6 -14.99 -18.04 10.33
C ILE A 6 -13.79 -18.82 10.92
N ARG A 7 -13.38 -19.96 10.33
CA ARG A 7 -12.16 -20.69 10.80
C ARG A 7 -11.20 -21.13 9.70
N THR A 8 -11.43 -20.70 8.46
CA THR A 8 -10.67 -21.18 7.29
C THR A 8 -9.78 -20.09 6.68
N LEU A 9 -9.88 -18.83 7.14
CA LEU A 9 -9.04 -17.73 6.67
C LEU A 9 -7.73 -17.62 7.47
N ASP A 10 -7.71 -18.04 8.74
CA ASP A 10 -6.50 -17.99 9.57
C ASP A 10 -5.45 -19.05 9.18
N ASN A 11 -5.83 -20.07 8.38
CA ASN A 11 -4.96 -21.18 8.02
C ASN A 11 -4.45 -21.14 6.56
N LEU A 12 -4.57 -19.99 5.88
CA LEU A 12 -3.99 -19.76 4.55
C LEU A 12 -2.77 -18.82 4.57
N SER A 13 -2.36 -18.31 5.73
CA SER A 13 -1.34 -17.24 5.79
C SER A 13 0.03 -17.64 6.34
N LEU A 14 0.23 -18.85 6.92
CA LEU A 14 1.45 -19.12 7.69
C LEU A 14 2.19 -20.43 7.37
N GLN A 15 1.77 -21.20 6.35
CA GLN A 15 2.39 -22.52 6.05
C GLN A 15 3.28 -22.54 4.79
N GLU A 16 3.45 -21.43 4.07
CA GLU A 16 4.23 -21.41 2.82
C GLU A 16 5.00 -20.09 2.66
N PHE A 17 5.60 -19.59 3.75
CA PHE A 17 6.63 -18.57 3.62
C PHE A 17 7.84 -19.20 2.94
N ASP A 18 7.89 -19.07 1.61
CA ASP A 18 9.15 -19.06 0.89
C ASP A 18 10.07 -18.04 1.61
N ALA A 19 11.30 -18.43 1.91
CA ALA A 19 12.25 -17.58 2.64
C ALA A 19 12.59 -16.28 1.86
N GLU A 20 12.09 -16.17 0.63
CA GLU A 20 12.19 -15.04 -0.28
C GLU A 20 10.89 -14.20 -0.36
N THR A 21 9.85 -14.48 0.44
CA THR A 21 8.66 -13.60 0.46
C THR A 21 9.01 -12.26 1.09
N GLU A 22 9.23 -11.26 0.23
CA GLU A 22 9.39 -9.87 0.64
C GLU A 22 8.06 -9.40 1.28
N LEU A 23 8.08 -9.21 2.60
CA LEU A 23 6.93 -8.74 3.36
C LEU A 23 6.68 -7.27 2.97
N ILE A 24 5.55 -7.01 2.31
CA ILE A 24 5.12 -5.66 1.98
C ILE A 24 4.49 -5.05 3.25
N PRO A 25 5.02 -3.95 3.79
CA PRO A 25 4.38 -3.28 4.91
C PRO A 25 3.07 -2.63 4.44
N LEU A 26 2.00 -2.89 5.19
CA LEU A 26 0.68 -2.31 4.98
C LEU A 26 0.41 -1.24 6.03
N LEU A 27 -0.44 -0.28 5.70
CA LEU A 27 -1.01 0.67 6.66
C LEU A 27 -1.81 -0.06 7.73
N THR A 28 -1.84 0.50 8.94
CA THR A 28 -2.79 0.04 9.96
C THR A 28 -4.19 0.55 9.62
N PRO A 29 -5.26 -0.09 10.12
CA PRO A 29 -6.62 0.41 9.89
C PRO A 29 -6.84 1.85 10.36
N GLU A 30 -6.12 2.26 11.41
CA GLU A 30 -6.16 3.62 11.94
C GLU A 30 -5.53 4.63 10.95
N ASP A 31 -4.37 4.30 10.37
CA ASP A 31 -3.72 5.13 9.34
C ASP A 31 -4.58 5.25 8.07
N GLU A 32 -5.31 4.19 7.69
CA GLU A 32 -6.22 4.22 6.55
C GLU A 32 -7.43 5.13 6.80
N GLU A 33 -7.99 5.11 8.02
CA GLU A 33 -9.09 6.00 8.40
C GLU A 33 -8.65 7.47 8.39
N GLU A 34 -7.45 7.78 8.88
CA GLU A 34 -6.90 9.14 8.83
C GLU A 34 -6.69 9.62 7.38
N MET A 35 -6.08 8.78 6.53
CA MET A 35 -5.85 9.11 5.12
C MET A 35 -7.15 9.34 4.33
N ASN A 36 -8.20 8.57 4.62
CA ASN A 36 -9.51 8.74 3.95
C ASN A 36 -10.23 10.03 4.37
N ASN A 37 -9.89 10.59 5.54
CA ASN A 37 -10.46 11.83 6.06
C ASN A 37 -9.65 13.08 5.67
N GLU A 38 -8.46 12.93 5.09
CA GLU A 38 -7.70 14.06 4.57
C GLU A 38 -8.36 14.69 3.34
N GLU A 39 -8.34 16.02 3.29
CA GLU A 39 -8.82 16.77 2.13
C GLU A 39 -7.78 16.70 1.01
N LEU A 40 -8.19 16.15 -0.14
CA LEU A 40 -7.34 16.11 -1.33
C LEU A 40 -7.25 17.51 -1.98
N PRO A 41 -6.07 17.91 -2.49
CA PRO A 41 -5.92 19.16 -3.20
C PRO A 41 -6.69 19.16 -4.52
N ASP A 42 -7.09 20.36 -4.98
CA ASP A 42 -7.80 20.53 -6.28
C ASP A 42 -6.98 20.03 -7.48
N SER A 43 -5.65 20.12 -7.39
CA SER A 43 -4.72 19.61 -8.38
C SER A 43 -3.79 18.57 -7.77
N LEU A 44 -3.80 17.36 -8.32
CA LEU A 44 -2.96 16.26 -7.85
C LEU A 44 -1.78 16.01 -8.82
N PRO A 45 -0.53 16.22 -8.39
CA PRO A 45 0.63 15.88 -9.19
C PRO A 45 0.75 14.37 -9.41
N ILE A 46 1.12 13.95 -10.63
CA ILE A 46 1.27 12.53 -10.98
C ILE A 46 2.75 12.19 -11.05
N LEU A 47 3.23 11.34 -10.14
CA LEU A 47 4.58 10.79 -10.18
C LEU A 47 4.60 9.50 -11.03
N PRO A 48 5.18 9.52 -12.25
CA PRO A 48 5.20 8.34 -13.10
C PRO A 48 6.17 7.28 -12.59
N LEU A 49 5.66 6.06 -12.39
CA LEU A 49 6.44 4.90 -11.99
C LEU A 49 6.60 3.94 -13.17
N ARG A 50 7.73 3.21 -13.24
CA ARG A 50 7.97 2.19 -14.28
C ARG A 50 7.86 0.81 -13.65
N ASN A 51 7.15 -0.09 -14.36
CA ASN A 51 7.03 -1.50 -14.00
C ASN A 51 6.47 -1.74 -12.59
N MET A 52 5.63 -0.83 -12.09
CA MET A 52 5.05 -0.93 -10.76
C MET A 52 3.58 -0.52 -10.80
N VAL A 53 2.76 -1.26 -10.07
CA VAL A 53 1.35 -0.96 -9.81
C VAL A 53 1.18 -0.91 -8.31
N LEU A 54 0.59 0.18 -7.80
CA LEU A 54 0.33 0.36 -6.37
C LEU A 54 -1.13 0.06 -6.09
N PHE A 55 -1.36 -0.67 -4.99
CA PHE A 55 -2.70 -0.87 -4.43
C PHE A 55 -2.87 0.04 -3.21
N PRO A 56 -4.10 0.45 -2.87
CA PRO A 56 -4.38 1.17 -1.63
C PRO A 56 -3.86 0.42 -0.40
N GLY A 57 -3.36 1.15 0.60
CA GLY A 57 -2.83 0.59 1.84
C GLY A 57 -1.37 0.11 1.78
N VAL A 58 -0.71 0.14 0.62
CA VAL A 58 0.68 -0.29 0.45
C VAL A 58 1.66 0.85 0.72
N VAL A 59 2.66 0.60 1.57
CA VAL A 59 3.77 1.52 1.83
C VAL A 59 5.07 0.99 1.22
N ILE A 60 5.75 1.80 0.42
CA ILE A 60 7.04 1.44 -0.17
C ILE A 60 8.06 2.59 -0.08
N PRO A 61 9.32 2.30 0.29
CA PRO A 61 10.38 3.28 0.16
C PRO A 61 10.76 3.44 -1.32
N ILE A 62 10.75 4.67 -1.84
CA ILE A 62 11.22 4.97 -3.20
C ILE A 62 12.36 6.00 -3.16
N THR A 63 13.26 5.93 -4.14
CA THR A 63 14.31 6.94 -4.33
C THR A 63 14.01 7.79 -5.56
N ALA A 64 13.87 9.10 -5.37
CA ALA A 64 13.70 10.06 -6.47
C ALA A 64 15.07 10.53 -6.98
N GLY A 65 15.40 10.18 -8.24
CA GLY A 65 16.71 10.53 -8.83
C GLY A 65 16.65 11.41 -10.08
N ARG A 66 15.47 11.65 -10.66
CA ARG A 66 15.31 12.51 -11.84
C ARG A 66 14.89 13.90 -11.40
N ASP A 67 15.53 14.93 -11.95
CA ASP A 67 15.22 16.34 -11.62
C ASP A 67 13.72 16.65 -11.70
N LYS A 68 13.03 16.15 -12.75
CA LYS A 68 11.58 16.36 -12.90
C LYS A 68 10.76 15.70 -11.78
N SER A 69 11.17 14.53 -11.29
CA SER A 69 10.50 13.84 -10.19
C SER A 69 10.77 14.54 -8.86
N ILE A 70 12.01 15.03 -8.66
CA ILE A 70 12.40 15.78 -7.47
C ILE A 70 11.62 17.09 -7.40
N ASN A 71 11.54 17.83 -8.51
CA ASN A 71 10.77 19.07 -8.56
C ASN A 71 9.28 18.82 -8.26
N LEU A 72 8.69 17.77 -8.83
CA LEU A 72 7.28 17.41 -8.58
C LEU A 72 6.98 17.08 -7.11
N ILE A 73 7.95 16.51 -6.38
CA ILE A 73 7.80 16.16 -4.96
C ILE A 73 7.91 17.41 -4.06
N ASN A 74 8.63 18.43 -4.52
CA ASN A 74 8.87 19.66 -3.77
C ASN A 74 7.86 20.79 -4.09
N ASP A 75 7.08 20.64 -5.16
CA ASP A 75 5.98 21.54 -5.53
C ASP A 75 4.77 21.32 -4.61
#